data_AF-A0A090TS73-F1
#
_entry.id   AF-A0A090TS73-F1
#
_cell.length_a   1.000
_cell.length_b   1.000
_cell.length_c   1.000
_cell.angle_alpha   90.00
_cell.angle_beta   90.00
_cell.angle_gamma   90.00
#
_symmetry.space_group_name_H-M   'P 1'
#
loop_
_entity.id
_entity.type
_entity.pdbx_description
1 polymer ?
#
loop_
_entity_poly.entity_id
_entity_poly.type
_entity_poly.pdbx_seq_one_letter_code
_entity_poly.pdbx_strand_id
1 'polypeptide(L)'
;MTECKPVSLSVPQFRGKAHSKFQALAKPIGAVCNINCDYCYYLDKQQLLAYPKGEVYQMTDEMLEHYIKQYIQGQNTEEIVFSWHGGEPTLLGLSYFEKVVVLQKKYTPKG
;
A
#
# COMPACT_ATOMS: atom_id res chain seq x y z
N MET A 1 40.17 30.47 -2.16
CA MET A 1 38.79 30.47 -1.68
C MET A 1 37.92 30.19 -2.89
N THR A 2 37.45 28.96 -3.05
CA THR A 2 36.65 28.57 -4.22
C THR A 2 35.22 29.04 -3.98
N GLU A 3 34.71 29.95 -4.80
CA GLU A 3 33.30 30.36 -4.75
C GLU A 3 32.40 29.15 -5.03
N CYS A 4 31.60 28.76 -4.04
CA CYS A 4 30.48 27.85 -4.26
C CYS A 4 29.44 28.58 -5.12
N LYS A 5 29.40 28.27 -6.42
CA LYS A 5 28.27 28.71 -7.27
C LYS A 5 26.96 28.16 -6.71
N PRO A 6 25.91 28.98 -6.60
CA PRO A 6 24.61 28.51 -6.13
C PRO A 6 24.07 27.48 -7.11
N VAL A 7 23.82 26.27 -6.62
CA VAL A 7 23.14 25.21 -7.39
C VAL A 7 21.65 25.55 -7.39
N SER A 8 21.11 25.87 -8.56
CA SER A 8 19.65 25.98 -8.74
C SER A 8 19.05 24.58 -8.79
N LEU A 9 18.49 24.12 -7.67
CA LEU A 9 17.73 22.87 -7.62
C LEU A 9 16.36 23.07 -8.25
N SER A 10 16.11 22.48 -9.41
CA SER A 10 14.77 22.39 -10.02
C SER A 10 14.09 21.10 -9.57
N VAL A 11 13.01 21.21 -8.79
CA VAL A 11 12.23 20.04 -8.36
C VAL A 11 11.15 19.76 -9.42
N PRO A 12 11.00 18.52 -9.92
CA PRO A 12 9.92 18.16 -10.82
C PRO A 12 8.56 18.56 -10.23
N GLN A 13 7.69 19.14 -11.04
CA GLN A 13 6.37 19.59 -10.60
C GLN A 13 5.28 18.74 -11.25
N PHE A 14 4.22 18.48 -10.50
CA PHE A 14 2.96 17.94 -11.01
C PHE A 14 1.80 18.74 -10.42
N ARG A 15 0.86 19.18 -11.25
CA ARG A 15 -0.28 20.03 -10.84
C ARG A 15 0.13 21.28 -10.02
N GLY A 16 1.23 21.93 -10.42
CA GLY A 16 1.71 23.16 -9.78
C GLY A 16 2.30 22.99 -8.38
N LYS A 17 2.57 21.74 -7.95
CA LYS A 17 3.23 21.40 -6.69
C LYS A 17 4.39 20.44 -6.96
N ALA A 18 5.32 20.34 -6.01
CA ALA A 18 6.43 19.39 -6.11
C ALA A 18 5.90 17.96 -6.30
N HIS A 19 6.44 17.25 -7.29
CA HIS A 19 6.12 15.84 -7.54
C HIS A 19 6.57 15.02 -6.32
N SER A 20 5.70 14.12 -5.87
CA SER A 20 6.01 13.16 -4.81
C SER A 20 5.41 11.80 -5.15
N LYS A 21 6.24 10.77 -5.11
CA LYS A 21 5.84 9.38 -5.36
C LYS A 21 6.55 8.49 -4.35
N PHE A 22 5.82 7.55 -3.78
CA PHE A 22 6.37 6.49 -2.95
C PHE A 22 5.57 5.21 -3.18
N GLN A 23 6.11 4.08 -2.75
CA GLN A 23 5.44 2.80 -2.89
C GLN A 23 5.32 2.11 -1.54
N ALA A 24 4.10 1.69 -1.21
CA ALA A 24 3.82 0.86 -0.05
C ALA A 24 3.35 -0.53 -0.50
N LEU A 25 3.80 -1.55 0.21
CA LEU A 25 3.36 -2.93 0.04
C LEU A 25 2.35 -3.26 1.14
N ALA A 26 1.06 -3.17 0.83
CA ALA A 26 0.00 -3.48 1.78
C ALA A 26 -0.12 -4.99 1.96
N LYS A 27 -0.33 -5.44 3.20
CA LYS A 27 -0.53 -6.87 3.54
C LYS A 27 -1.89 -7.09 4.18
N PRO A 28 -2.99 -7.01 3.41
CA PRO A 28 -4.35 -6.98 3.95
C PRO A 28 -4.79 -8.26 4.65
N ILE A 29 -4.12 -9.39 4.41
CA ILE A 29 -4.42 -10.68 5.08
C ILE A 29 -3.30 -11.14 6.04
N GLY A 30 -2.36 -10.25 6.36
CA GLY A 30 -1.18 -10.59 7.15
C GLY A 30 -0.41 -11.77 6.53
N ALA A 31 0.03 -12.71 7.37
CA ALA A 31 0.78 -13.90 6.96
C ALA A 31 -0.10 -15.12 6.59
N VAL A 32 -1.42 -14.96 6.41
CA VAL A 32 -2.33 -16.08 6.10
C VAL A 32 -2.18 -16.53 4.64
N CYS A 33 -1.85 -17.80 4.44
CA CYS A 33 -1.57 -18.40 3.14
C CYS A 33 -2.15 -19.82 3.06
N ASN A 34 -2.49 -20.26 1.85
CA ASN A 34 -2.93 -21.62 1.57
C ASN A 34 -1.79 -22.54 1.09
N ILE A 35 -0.58 -22.02 0.94
CA ILE A 35 0.62 -22.78 0.55
C ILE A 35 1.69 -22.60 1.63
N ASN A 36 2.36 -23.70 1.97
CA ASN A 36 3.47 -23.73 2.92
C ASN A 36 4.81 -23.91 2.20
N CYS A 37 5.28 -22.89 1.49
CA CYS A 37 6.53 -23.00 0.73
C CYS A 37 7.74 -23.11 1.69
N ASP A 38 8.64 -24.06 1.43
CA ASP A 38 9.81 -24.34 2.29
C ASP A 38 10.76 -23.15 2.48
N TYR A 39 10.73 -22.18 1.55
CA TYR A 39 11.55 -20.96 1.57
C TYR A 39 10.80 -19.73 2.10
N CYS A 40 9.55 -19.85 2.53
CA CYS A 40 8.73 -18.71 2.91
C CYS A 40 8.98 -18.27 4.35
N TYR A 41 9.83 -17.26 4.53
CA TYR A 41 10.07 -16.64 5.85
C TYR A 41 8.81 -15.96 6.46
N TYR A 42 7.74 -15.79 5.68
CA TYR A 42 6.62 -14.93 6.07
C TYR A 42 5.53 -15.67 6.86
N LEU A 43 5.40 -16.99 6.70
CA LEU A 43 4.36 -17.80 7.37
C LEU A 43 4.58 -17.88 8.88
N ASP A 44 5.83 -18.07 9.29
CA ASP A 44 6.21 -18.17 10.71
C ASP A 44 5.90 -16.90 11.51
N LYS A 45 5.65 -15.77 10.82
CA LYS A 45 5.24 -14.52 11.48
C LYS A 45 3.87 -14.62 12.15
N GLN A 46 3.01 -15.56 11.76
CA GLN A 46 1.76 -15.79 12.48
C GLN A 46 2.01 -16.15 13.96
N GLN A 47 3.02 -16.98 14.21
CA GLN A 47 3.39 -17.41 15.56
C GLN A 47 4.05 -16.27 16.35
N LEU A 48 4.92 -15.50 15.70
CA LEU A 48 5.64 -14.37 16.32
C LEU A 48 4.71 -13.20 16.68
N LEU A 49 3.68 -12.95 15.88
CA LEU A 49 2.75 -11.85 16.09
C LEU A 49 1.57 -12.23 17.01
N ALA A 50 1.66 -13.37 17.70
CA ALA A 50 0.67 -13.87 18.64
C ALA A 50 -0.76 -13.80 18.09
N TYR A 51 -0.93 -14.22 16.84
CA TYR A 51 -2.23 -14.22 16.16
C TYR A 51 -3.25 -14.99 17.03
N PRO A 52 -4.25 -14.35 17.68
CA PRO A 52 -5.36 -15.05 18.33
C PRO A 52 -5.96 -16.13 17.42
N LYS A 53 -6.01 -17.35 17.96
CA LYS A 53 -6.59 -18.49 17.25
C LYS A 53 -8.08 -18.23 16.99
N GLY A 54 -8.49 -18.28 15.72
CA GLY A 54 -9.89 -18.13 15.32
C GLY A 54 -10.31 -16.73 14.89
N GLU A 55 -9.41 -15.74 14.89
CA GLU A 55 -9.71 -14.39 14.38
C GLU A 55 -9.38 -14.22 12.89
N VAL A 56 -10.12 -13.32 12.24
CA VAL A 56 -9.94 -12.95 10.84
C VAL A 56 -8.79 -11.95 10.74
N TYR A 57 -7.65 -12.33 10.15
CA TYR A 57 -6.48 -11.45 9.92
C TYR A 57 -6.65 -10.54 8.71
N GLN A 58 -7.84 -9.97 8.55
CA GLN A 58 -8.16 -9.10 7.43
C GLN A 58 -8.14 -7.64 7.89
N MET A 59 -7.52 -6.79 7.08
CA MET A 59 -7.69 -5.34 7.15
C MET A 59 -9.18 -5.01 7.08
N THR A 60 -9.72 -4.42 8.14
CA THR A 60 -11.15 -4.05 8.20
C THR A 60 -11.51 -3.09 7.09
N ASP A 61 -12.81 -2.98 6.78
CA ASP A 61 -13.29 -2.08 5.74
C ASP A 61 -12.91 -0.61 6.03
N GLU A 62 -12.98 -0.20 7.29
CA GLU A 62 -12.59 1.15 7.73
C GLU A 62 -11.09 1.37 7.53
N MET A 63 -10.26 0.39 7.88
CA MET A 63 -8.81 0.47 7.70
C MET A 63 -8.44 0.47 6.21
N LEU A 64 -9.13 -0.32 5.39
CA LEU A 64 -8.92 -0.37 3.94
C LEU A 64 -9.22 0.99 3.30
N GLU A 65 -10.37 1.57 3.64
CA GLU A 65 -10.76 2.90 3.16
C GLU A 65 -9.77 3.97 3.62
N HIS A 66 -9.37 3.93 4.90
CA HIS A 66 -8.39 4.86 5.46
C HIS A 66 -7.03 4.76 4.74
N TYR A 67 -6.52 3.54 4.55
CA TYR A 67 -5.27 3.28 3.84
C TYR A 67 -5.31 3.82 2.42
N ILE A 68 -6.34 3.49 1.63
CA ILE A 68 -6.46 3.94 0.24
C ILE A 68 -6.50 5.47 0.16
N LYS A 69 -7.31 6.10 1.02
CA LYS A 69 -7.42 7.56 1.06
C LYS A 69 -6.09 8.23 1.38
N GLN A 70 -5.40 7.78 2.43
CA GLN A 70 -4.12 8.36 2.83
C GLN A 70 -3.02 8.10 1.81
N TYR A 71 -2.97 6.89 1.24
CA TYR A 71 -1.97 6.53 0.24
C TYR A 71 -2.07 7.41 -1.02
N ILE A 72 -3.29 7.76 -1.42
CA ILE A 72 -3.53 8.72 -2.51
C ILE A 72 -3.14 10.13 -2.09
N GLN A 73 -3.59 10.59 -0.91
CA GLN A 73 -3.34 11.96 -0.44
C GLN A 73 -1.86 12.27 -0.18
N GLY A 74 -1.05 11.26 0.12
CA GLY A 74 0.39 11.41 0.34
C GLY A 74 1.21 11.60 -0.94
N GLN A 75 0.59 11.44 -2.12
CA GLN A 75 1.31 11.43 -3.41
C GLN A 75 0.83 12.56 -4.32
N ASN A 76 1.78 13.13 -5.06
CA ASN A 76 1.54 14.09 -6.12
C ASN A 76 2.22 13.61 -7.40
N THR A 77 1.57 12.66 -8.07
CA THR A 77 2.05 12.01 -9.28
C THR A 77 0.87 11.66 -10.19
N GLU A 78 1.14 11.45 -11.48
CA GLU A 78 0.12 11.07 -12.47
C GLU A 78 -0.45 9.67 -12.21
N GLU A 79 0.40 8.74 -11.76
CA GLU A 79 0.02 7.35 -11.54
C GLU A 79 0.44 6.87 -10.14
N ILE A 80 -0.53 6.35 -9.41
CA ILE A 80 -0.35 5.75 -8.08
C ILE A 80 -0.50 4.23 -8.19
N VAL A 81 0.56 3.50 -7.85
CA VAL A 81 0.60 2.04 -7.91
C VAL A 81 0.27 1.46 -6.54
N PHE A 82 -0.75 0.60 -6.49
CA PHE A 82 -1.09 -0.18 -5.30
C PHE A 82 -0.52 -1.59 -5.42
N SER A 83 0.25 -2.02 -4.42
CA SER A 83 0.78 -3.38 -4.34
C SER A 83 0.16 -4.12 -3.15
N TRP A 84 -0.71 -5.09 -3.45
CA TRP A 84 -1.33 -5.97 -2.46
C TRP A 84 -0.53 -7.26 -2.33
N HIS A 85 -0.13 -7.60 -1.11
CA HIS A 85 0.75 -8.72 -0.79
C HIS A 85 0.28 -9.40 0.51
N GLY A 86 1.10 -10.31 1.02
CA GLY A 86 0.96 -10.89 2.35
C GLY A 86 0.26 -12.23 2.26
N GLY A 87 0.87 -13.24 2.89
CA GLY A 87 0.49 -14.64 2.77
C GLY A 87 0.09 -14.92 1.33
N GLU A 88 -1.17 -15.32 1.13
CA GLU A 88 -1.81 -15.32 -0.18
C GLU A 88 -2.98 -14.31 -0.20
N PRO A 89 -2.82 -13.13 -0.83
CA PRO A 89 -3.84 -12.08 -0.79
C PRO A 89 -5.12 -12.46 -1.54
N THR A 90 -5.07 -13.39 -2.49
CA THR A 90 -6.28 -13.84 -3.22
C THR A 90 -7.26 -14.62 -2.35
N LEU A 91 -6.84 -15.08 -1.16
CA LEU A 91 -7.74 -15.69 -0.17
C LEU A 91 -8.82 -14.74 0.34
N LEU A 92 -8.64 -13.43 0.18
CA LEU A 92 -9.67 -12.42 0.50
C LEU A 92 -10.87 -12.46 -0.46
N GLY A 93 -10.73 -13.14 -1.60
CA GLY A 93 -11.79 -13.30 -2.60
C GLY A 93 -12.02 -12.06 -3.46
N LEU A 94 -12.78 -12.24 -4.54
CA LEU A 94 -13.01 -11.21 -5.56
C LEU A 94 -13.72 -9.97 -5.00
N SER A 95 -14.71 -10.15 -4.13
CA SER A 95 -15.50 -9.05 -3.54
C SER A 95 -14.64 -8.07 -2.75
N TYR A 96 -13.55 -8.54 -2.14
CA TYR A 96 -12.57 -7.66 -1.48
C TYR A 96 -11.90 -6.72 -2.49
N PHE A 97 -11.43 -7.26 -3.62
CA PHE A 97 -10.76 -6.48 -4.65
C PHE A 97 -11.72 -5.58 -5.45
N GLU A 98 -12.98 -5.98 -5.62
CA GLU A 98 -14.02 -5.09 -6.15
C GLU A 98 -14.19 -3.85 -5.26
N LYS A 99 -14.25 -4.04 -3.94
CA LYS A 99 -14.31 -2.95 -2.95
C LYS A 99 -13.07 -2.05 -3.02
N VAL A 100 -11.87 -2.63 -3.15
CA VAL A 100 -10.62 -1.89 -3.36
C VAL A 100 -10.75 -0.94 -4.55
N VAL A 101 -11.22 -1.44 -5.70
CA VAL A 101 -11.35 -0.64 -6.93
C VAL A 101 -12.39 0.46 -6.76
N VAL A 102 -13.52 0.18 -6.08
CA VAL A 102 -14.54 1.20 -5.76
C VAL A 102 -13.94 2.32 -4.90
N LEU A 103 -13.19 1.99 -3.86
CA LEU A 103 -12.56 2.95 -2.97
C LEU A 103 -11.46 3.77 -3.69
N GLN A 104 -10.61 3.12 -4.50
CA GLN A 104 -9.59 3.81 -5.28
C GLN A 104 -10.22 4.84 -6.23
N LYS A 105 -11.30 4.48 -6.92
CA LYS A 105 -12.07 5.41 -7.78
C LYS A 105 -12.68 6.55 -6.97
N LYS A 106 -13.28 6.25 -5.80
CA LYS A 106 -13.88 7.25 -4.90
C LYS A 106 -12.89 8.33 -4.48
N TYR A 107 -11.64 7.96 -4.19
CA TYR A 107 -10.61 8.88 -3.71
C TYR A 107 -9.66 9.42 -4.78
N THR A 108 -9.80 8.99 -6.04
CA THR A 108 -8.99 9.49 -7.16
C THR A 108 -9.12 11.02 -7.23
N PRO A 109 -8.00 11.78 -7.19
CA PRO A 109 -8.05 13.23 -7.28
C PRO A 109 -8.68 13.66 -8.60
N LYS A 110 -9.63 14.59 -8.56
CA LYS A 110 -10.21 15.16 -9.79
C LYS A 110 -9.08 15.77 -10.63
N GLY A 111 -9.05 15.41 -11.91
CA GLY A 111 -8.21 16.02 -12.94
C GLY A 111 -8.38 17.52 -12.96
#